data_AF-A0A380CRR3-F1
#
_entry.id   AF-A0A380CRR3-F1
#
_cell.length_a   1.000
_cell.length_b   1.000
_cell.length_c   1.000
_cell.angle_alpha   90.00
_cell.angle_beta   90.00
_cell.angle_gamma   90.00
#
_symmetry.space_group_name_H-M   'P 1'
#
loop_
_entity.id
_entity.type
_entity.pdbx_description
1 polymer ?
#
loop_
_entity_poly.entity_id
_entity_poly.type
_entity_poly.pdbx_seq_one_letter_code
_entity_poly.pdbx_strand_id
1 'polypeptide(L)'
;MYSTLLILHSLVRWLVLVFIIYAVYRSYTGYIKDRIFSNKDNVVRHWTATIAHIQLMIGMLLYIKSPVVKYFWSDVKKAVHQADVTFYSIIHFMLMLLAILTLTLGSALAKRKKTDKEKFRTMLIYFSIALLIIFTAIPWPFSPLSNRPYFRTFLIMEKYFTTTTGRLRLLALLEGFSLLILVFIAVPLKYIFHNPDWVRHIGPVHGVLFLLFIFNTLRVGVEENWKFKETTWKVLIACIIPFGTFLCRL
;
A
#
# COMPACT_ATOMS: atom_id res chain seq x y z
N MET A 1 0.01 8.30 13.14
CA MET A 1 0.10 8.68 11.70
C MET A 1 1.32 8.08 11.00
N TYR A 2 2.56 8.30 11.47
CA TYR A 2 3.77 7.76 10.82
C TYR A 2 3.75 6.23 10.69
N SER A 3 3.45 5.50 11.77
CA SER A 3 3.40 4.03 11.75
C SER A 3 2.36 3.48 10.77
N THR A 4 1.19 4.12 10.68
CA THR A 4 0.12 3.74 9.74
C THR A 4 0.57 3.93 8.29
N LEU A 5 1.16 5.08 7.97
CA LEU A 5 1.72 5.33 6.63
C LEU A 5 2.81 4.32 6.28
N LEU A 6 3.61 3.90 7.26
CA LEU A 6 4.71 2.96 7.06
C LEU A 6 4.21 1.55 6.74
N ILE A 7 3.15 1.10 7.43
CA ILE A 7 2.47 -0.16 7.11
C ILE A 7 1.88 -0.09 5.70
N LEU A 8 1.16 0.99 5.39
CA LEU A 8 0.54 1.18 4.09
C LEU A 8 1.58 1.17 2.96
N HIS A 9 2.68 1.90 3.10
CA HIS A 9 3.78 1.91 2.13
C HIS A 9 4.44 0.54 1.96
N SER A 10 4.58 -0.23 3.05
CA SER A 10 5.11 -1.59 2.99
C SER A 10 4.17 -2.55 2.26
N LEU A 11 2.85 -2.40 2.42
CA LEU A 11 1.86 -3.22 1.71
C LEU A 11 1.81 -2.88 0.22
N VAL A 12 1.72 -1.58 -0.10
CA VAL A 12 1.65 -1.10 -1.49
C VAL A 12 2.94 -1.40 -2.25
N ARG A 13 4.12 -1.44 -1.59
CA ARG A 13 5.37 -1.93 -2.21
C ARG A 13 5.23 -3.34 -2.81
N TRP A 14 4.64 -4.28 -2.06
CA TRP A 14 4.45 -5.64 -2.56
C TRP A 14 3.49 -5.66 -3.75
N LEU A 15 2.45 -4.82 -3.72
CA LEU A 15 1.54 -4.65 -4.85
C LEU A 15 2.27 -4.11 -6.08
N VAL A 16 3.12 -3.09 -5.95
CA VAL A 16 3.97 -2.58 -7.04
C VAL A 16 4.84 -3.70 -7.61
N LEU A 17 5.50 -4.48 -6.76
CA LEU A 17 6.40 -5.56 -7.18
C LEU A 17 5.67 -6.64 -7.98
N VAL A 18 4.50 -7.08 -7.52
CA VAL A 18 3.66 -8.06 -8.23
C VAL A 18 3.23 -7.52 -9.60
N PHE A 19 2.75 -6.27 -9.66
CA PHE A 19 2.25 -5.68 -10.90
C PHE A 19 3.36 -5.42 -11.92
N ILE A 20 4.54 -4.98 -11.49
CA ILE A 20 5.66 -4.75 -12.42
C ILE A 20 6.24 -6.07 -12.93
N ILE A 21 6.36 -7.11 -12.09
CA ILE A 21 6.78 -8.45 -12.53
C ILE A 21 5.78 -9.03 -13.54
N TYR A 22 4.49 -8.92 -13.25
CA TYR A 22 3.44 -9.38 -14.17
C TYR A 22 3.47 -8.62 -15.50
N ALA A 23 3.70 -7.30 -15.47
CA ALA A 23 3.83 -6.49 -16.67
C ALA A 23 5.08 -6.85 -17.48
N VAL A 24 6.22 -7.13 -16.84
CA VAL A 24 7.43 -7.64 -17.51
C VAL A 24 7.17 -9.00 -18.15
N TYR A 25 6.53 -9.93 -17.45
CA TYR A 25 6.13 -11.23 -17.99
C TYR A 25 5.22 -11.12 -19.22
N ARG A 26 4.18 -10.27 -19.14
CA ARG A 26 3.28 -9.98 -20.28
C ARG A 26 4.04 -9.39 -21.46
N SER A 27 4.98 -8.48 -21.20
CA SER A 27 5.80 -7.84 -22.23
C SER A 27 6.72 -8.84 -22.92
N TYR A 28 7.41 -9.67 -22.13
CA TYR A 28 8.30 -10.70 -22.64
C TYR A 28 7.56 -11.70 -23.53
N THR A 29 6.47 -12.26 -23.03
CA THR A 29 5.63 -13.19 -23.80
C THR A 29 4.95 -12.54 -24.99
N GLY A 30 4.65 -11.23 -24.94
CA GLY A 30 4.11 -10.46 -26.05
C GLY A 30 5.14 -10.25 -27.16
N TYR A 31 6.37 -9.91 -26.78
CA TYR A 31 7.48 -9.65 -27.69
C TYR A 31 7.99 -10.92 -28.38
N ILE A 32 8.17 -12.02 -27.64
CA ILE A 32 8.71 -13.28 -28.19
C ILE A 32 7.70 -13.99 -29.10
N LYS A 33 6.42 -13.95 -28.76
CA LYS A 33 5.35 -14.63 -29.51
C LYS A 33 4.68 -13.74 -30.55
N ASP A 34 5.23 -12.55 -30.82
CA ASP A 34 4.68 -11.54 -31.74
C ASP A 34 3.15 -11.36 -31.61
N ARG A 35 2.67 -11.26 -30.36
CA ARG A 35 1.24 -11.11 -30.07
C ARG A 35 0.74 -9.71 -30.42
N ILE A 36 -0.54 -9.60 -30.71
CA ILE A 36 -1.24 -8.32 -30.82
C ILE A 36 -1.36 -7.69 -29.43
N PHE A 37 -1.10 -6.39 -29.32
CA PHE A 37 -1.16 -5.68 -28.05
C PHE A 37 -2.62 -5.47 -27.63
N SER A 38 -3.07 -6.23 -26.64
CA SER A 38 -4.49 -6.27 -26.27
C SER A 38 -4.88 -5.16 -25.28
N ASN A 39 -6.19 -4.93 -25.12
CA ASN A 39 -6.71 -4.06 -24.07
C ASN A 39 -6.24 -4.48 -22.67
N LYS A 40 -6.07 -5.78 -22.42
CA LYS A 40 -5.52 -6.29 -21.14
C LYS A 40 -4.08 -5.82 -20.93
N ASP A 41 -3.25 -5.82 -21.97
CA ASP A 41 -1.86 -5.31 -21.88
C ASP A 41 -1.85 -3.81 -21.58
N ASN A 42 -2.76 -3.06 -22.21
CA ASN A 42 -2.88 -1.63 -21.97
C ASN A 42 -3.32 -1.31 -20.53
N VAL A 43 -4.27 -2.09 -19.98
CA VAL A 43 -4.73 -2.00 -18.59
C VAL A 43 -3.57 -2.31 -17.65
N VAL A 44 -2.83 -3.40 -17.87
CA VAL A 44 -1.65 -3.75 -17.06
C VAL A 44 -0.60 -2.63 -17.09
N ARG A 45 -0.23 -2.14 -18.28
CA ARG A 45 0.70 -1.01 -18.45
C ARG A 45 0.29 0.22 -17.64
N HIS A 46 -0.99 0.58 -17.68
CA HIS A 46 -1.51 1.76 -16.99
C HIS A 46 -1.57 1.56 -15.48
N TRP A 47 -2.16 0.46 -15.02
CA TRP A 47 -2.30 0.17 -13.59
C TRP A 47 -0.96 0.01 -12.87
N THR A 48 0.03 -0.63 -13.50
CA THR A 48 1.39 -0.73 -12.93
C THR A 48 1.97 0.66 -12.66
N ALA A 49 1.83 1.61 -13.60
CA ALA A 49 2.28 2.99 -13.39
C ALA A 49 1.44 3.73 -12.33
N THR A 50 0.12 3.58 -12.33
CA THR A 50 -0.76 4.22 -11.35
C THR A 50 -0.46 3.76 -9.92
N ILE A 51 -0.30 2.45 -9.70
CA ILE A 51 0.03 1.89 -8.38
C ILE A 51 1.42 2.39 -7.92
N ALA A 52 2.40 2.48 -8.82
CA ALA A 52 3.70 3.06 -8.50
C ALA A 52 3.62 4.55 -8.11
N HIS A 53 2.78 5.35 -8.75
CA HIS A 53 2.56 6.74 -8.33
C HIS A 53 1.90 6.82 -6.94
N ILE A 54 0.93 5.96 -6.65
CA ILE A 54 0.34 5.87 -5.30
C ILE A 54 1.43 5.52 -4.27
N GLN A 55 2.32 4.58 -4.58
CA GLN A 55 3.48 4.25 -3.75
C GLN A 55 4.40 5.45 -3.51
N LEU A 56 4.67 6.26 -4.55
CA LEU A 56 5.44 7.49 -4.44
C LEU A 56 4.75 8.50 -3.52
N MET A 57 3.45 8.76 -3.71
CA MET A 57 2.70 9.73 -2.91
C MET A 57 2.75 9.37 -1.42
N ILE A 58 2.53 8.08 -1.08
CA ILE A 58 2.64 7.60 0.30
C ILE A 58 4.10 7.72 0.78
N GLY A 59 5.08 7.37 -0.07
CA GLY A 59 6.50 7.48 0.23
C GLY A 59 6.95 8.92 0.52
N MET A 60 6.45 9.90 -0.23
CA MET A 60 6.73 11.33 -0.02
C MET A 60 6.17 11.82 1.31
N LEU A 61 4.93 11.43 1.65
CA LEU A 61 4.35 11.76 2.95
C LEU A 61 5.13 11.12 4.11
N LEU A 62 5.65 9.91 3.91
CA LEU A 62 6.54 9.26 4.87
C LEU A 62 7.87 9.99 5.01
N TYR A 63 8.47 10.40 3.89
CA TYR A 63 9.74 11.12 3.86
C TYR A 63 9.67 12.40 4.69
N ILE A 64 8.64 13.22 4.47
CA ILE A 64 8.42 14.49 5.19
C ILE A 64 8.22 14.27 6.69
N LYS A 65 7.52 13.18 7.07
CA LYS A 65 7.21 12.88 8.48
C LYS A 65 8.27 12.02 9.18
N SER A 66 9.30 11.57 8.47
CA SER A 66 10.26 10.58 8.97
C SER A 66 11.21 11.17 10.01
N PRO A 67 11.31 10.58 11.22
CA PRO A 67 12.32 10.97 12.20
C PRO A 67 13.75 10.78 11.68
N VAL A 68 13.99 9.76 10.85
CA VAL A 68 15.31 9.46 10.26
C VAL A 68 15.75 10.58 9.31
N VAL A 69 14.82 11.05 8.47
CA VAL A 69 15.07 12.15 7.53
C VAL A 69 15.30 13.45 8.30
N LYS A 70 14.48 13.74 9.32
CA LYS A 70 14.67 14.92 10.18
C LYS A 70 16.02 14.91 10.89
N TYR A 71 16.43 13.74 11.41
CA TYR A 71 17.75 13.57 12.02
C TYR A 71 18.87 13.83 11.01
N PHE A 72 18.77 13.26 9.80
CA PHE A 72 19.74 13.48 8.74
C PHE A 72 19.97 14.97 8.44
N TRP A 73 18.89 15.74 8.27
CA TRP A 73 18.99 17.18 7.99
C TRP A 73 19.44 18.02 9.18
N SER A 74 19.29 17.52 10.42
CA SER A 74 19.73 18.23 11.62
C SER A 74 21.24 18.15 11.88
N ASP A 75 21.88 17.04 11.51
CA ASP A 75 23.32 16.83 11.69
C ASP A 75 23.90 16.01 10.52
N VAL A 76 23.96 16.64 9.34
CA VAL A 76 24.40 15.99 8.09
C VAL A 76 25.81 15.40 8.22
N LYS A 77 26.72 16.10 8.92
CA LYS A 77 28.13 15.68 9.05
C LYS A 77 28.25 14.33 9.75
N LYS A 78 27.48 14.08 10.81
CA LYS A 78 27.47 12.77 11.46
C LYS A 78 26.58 11.77 10.75
N ALA A 79 25.41 12.21 10.28
CA ALA A 79 24.41 11.34 9.70
C ALA A 79 24.85 10.68 8.38
N VAL A 80 25.66 11.37 7.56
CA VAL A 80 26.15 10.82 6.28
C VAL A 80 27.02 9.56 6.45
N HIS A 81 27.72 9.45 7.58
CA HIS A 81 28.55 8.29 7.91
C HIS A 81 27.75 7.10 8.45
N GLN A 82 26.46 7.28 8.74
CA GLN A 82 25.58 6.20 9.20
C GLN A 82 24.85 5.59 8.00
N ALA A 83 25.24 4.37 7.61
CA ALA A 83 24.74 3.70 6.41
C ALA A 83 23.20 3.64 6.33
N ASP A 84 22.53 3.25 7.41
CA ASP A 84 21.07 3.20 7.49
C ASP A 84 20.43 4.58 7.27
N VAL A 85 20.93 5.62 7.95
CA VAL A 85 20.34 6.96 7.90
C VAL A 85 20.52 7.56 6.50
N THR A 86 21.71 7.42 5.91
CA THR A 86 22.00 7.85 4.53
C THR A 86 21.16 7.10 3.52
N PHE A 87 20.99 5.78 3.70
CA PHE A 87 20.19 4.96 2.81
C PHE A 87 18.74 5.43 2.76
N TYR A 88 18.05 5.57 3.89
CA TYR A 88 16.63 5.99 3.88
C TYR A 88 16.44 7.46 3.52
N SER A 89 17.40 8.32 3.82
CA SER A 89 17.26 9.77 3.64
C SER A 89 17.64 10.25 2.24
N ILE A 90 18.56 9.57 1.55
CA ILE A 90 19.01 9.96 0.22
C ILE A 90 18.83 8.82 -0.77
N ILE A 91 19.53 7.70 -0.56
CA ILE A 91 19.70 6.66 -1.58
C ILE A 91 18.35 6.06 -1.99
N HIS A 92 17.56 5.63 -1.00
CA HIS A 92 16.24 5.05 -1.22
C HIS A 92 15.31 6.03 -1.94
N PHE A 93 15.25 7.29 -1.48
CA PHE A 93 14.43 8.32 -2.10
C PHE A 93 14.80 8.55 -3.57
N MET A 94 16.09 8.70 -3.87
CA MET A 94 16.59 8.96 -5.21
C MET A 94 16.36 7.77 -6.15
N LEU A 95 16.63 6.54 -5.69
CA LEU A 95 16.39 5.34 -6.49
C LEU A 95 14.89 5.14 -6.78
N MET A 96 14.03 5.36 -5.79
CA MET A 96 12.58 5.23 -5.99
C MET A 96 12.04 6.30 -6.95
N LEU A 97 12.53 7.53 -6.86
CA LEU A 97 12.15 8.59 -7.79
C LEU A 97 12.60 8.28 -9.22
N LEU A 98 13.84 7.80 -9.39
CA LEU A 98 14.37 7.38 -10.69
C LEU A 98 13.56 6.21 -11.27
N ALA A 99 13.26 5.18 -10.47
CA ALA A 99 12.50 4.03 -10.91
C ALA A 99 11.11 4.43 -11.43
N ILE A 100 10.42 5.33 -10.72
CA ILE A 100 9.07 5.75 -11.07
C ILE A 100 9.09 6.66 -12.30
N LEU A 101 10.09 7.53 -12.42
CA LEU A 101 10.31 8.30 -13.64
C LEU A 101 10.52 7.37 -14.85
N THR A 102 11.41 6.38 -14.75
CA THR A 102 11.66 5.38 -15.81
C THR A 102 10.40 4.61 -16.15
N LEU A 103 9.64 4.14 -15.15
CA LEU A 103 8.39 3.41 -15.34
C LEU A 103 7.34 4.25 -16.08
N THR A 104 7.19 5.52 -15.69
CA THR A 104 6.23 6.44 -16.29
C THR A 104 6.60 6.81 -17.72
N LEU A 105 7.89 7.07 -17.98
CA LEU A 105 8.40 7.28 -19.33
C LEU A 105 8.17 6.05 -20.21
N GLY A 106 8.50 4.85 -19.72
CA GLY A 106 8.25 3.60 -20.44
C GLY A 106 6.78 3.39 -20.78
N SER A 107 5.91 3.66 -19.81
CA SER A 107 4.45 3.56 -19.98
C SER A 107 3.92 4.56 -21.02
N ALA A 108 4.39 5.80 -21.00
CA ALA A 108 4.02 6.84 -21.96
C ALA A 108 4.54 6.54 -23.37
N LEU A 109 5.80 6.10 -23.49
CA LEU A 109 6.42 5.74 -24.76
C LEU A 109 5.74 4.53 -25.40
N ALA A 110 5.47 3.48 -24.61
CA ALA A 110 4.77 2.29 -25.10
C ALA A 110 3.37 2.64 -25.65
N LYS A 111 2.63 3.56 -25.02
CA LYS A 111 1.33 4.03 -25.54
C LYS A 111 1.44 4.69 -26.92
N ARG A 112 2.58 5.33 -27.23
CA ARG A 112 2.80 6.11 -28.47
C ARG A 112 3.40 5.29 -29.62
N LYS A 113 3.79 4.03 -29.40
CA LYS A 113 4.34 3.18 -30.46
C LYS A 113 3.26 2.71 -31.42
N LYS A 114 3.59 2.69 -32.71
CA LYS A 114 2.66 2.34 -33.79
C LYS A 114 2.47 0.82 -33.89
N THR A 115 3.56 0.06 -33.80
CA THR A 115 3.52 -1.40 -33.93
C THR A 115 3.41 -2.09 -32.58
N ASP A 116 2.68 -3.20 -32.51
CA ASP A 116 2.48 -3.93 -31.25
C ASP A 116 3.78 -4.54 -30.69
N LYS A 117 4.66 -5.00 -31.58
CA LYS A 117 5.99 -5.49 -31.22
C LYS A 117 6.82 -4.40 -30.53
N GLU A 118 6.78 -3.16 -31.02
CA GLU A 118 7.47 -2.03 -30.37
C GLU A 118 6.85 -1.63 -29.04
N LYS A 119 5.52 -1.72 -28.89
CA LYS A 119 4.84 -1.50 -27.60
C LYS A 119 5.36 -2.49 -26.56
N PHE A 120 5.40 -3.78 -26.90
CA PHE A 120 5.92 -4.82 -26.02
C PHE A 120 7.41 -4.67 -25.74
N ARG A 121 8.24 -4.36 -26.75
CA ARG A 121 9.68 -4.10 -26.57
C ARG A 121 9.93 -2.93 -25.61
N THR A 122 9.21 -1.83 -25.81
CA THR A 122 9.35 -0.62 -24.98
C THR A 122 8.92 -0.92 -23.54
N MET A 123 7.77 -1.59 -23.35
CA MET A 123 7.31 -1.99 -22.03
C MET A 123 8.31 -2.92 -21.35
N LEU A 124 8.84 -3.92 -22.07
CA LEU A 124 9.82 -4.87 -21.55
C LEU A 124 11.10 -4.19 -21.05
N ILE A 125 11.70 -3.32 -21.85
CA ILE A 125 12.96 -2.64 -21.49
C ILE A 125 12.76 -1.73 -20.28
N TYR A 126 11.82 -0.78 -20.36
CA TYR A 126 11.67 0.23 -19.32
C TYR A 126 11.16 -0.37 -18.00
N PHE A 127 10.24 -1.34 -18.06
CA PHE A 127 9.70 -1.94 -16.85
C PHE A 127 10.72 -2.88 -16.21
N SER A 128 11.60 -3.52 -16.99
CA SER A 128 12.69 -4.32 -16.43
C SER A 128 13.73 -3.44 -15.75
N ILE A 129 14.11 -2.30 -16.35
CA ILE A 129 15.03 -1.34 -15.71
C ILE A 129 14.42 -0.79 -14.42
N ALA A 130 13.15 -0.37 -14.45
CA ALA A 130 12.45 0.10 -13.26
C ALA A 130 12.36 -1.00 -12.17
N LEU A 131 12.09 -2.26 -12.56
CA LEU A 131 12.08 -3.39 -11.64
C LEU A 131 13.45 -3.60 -10.98
N LEU A 132 14.55 -3.53 -11.73
CA LEU A 132 15.89 -3.66 -11.17
C LEU A 132 16.19 -2.55 -10.16
N ILE A 133 15.87 -1.30 -10.49
CA ILE A 133 16.07 -0.15 -9.57
C ILE A 133 15.21 -0.31 -8.31
N ILE A 134 13.94 -0.70 -8.45
CA ILE A 134 13.07 -0.96 -7.28
C ILE A 134 13.64 -2.11 -6.44
N PHE A 135 14.11 -3.17 -7.07
CA PHE A 135 14.66 -4.32 -6.37
C PHE A 135 15.91 -3.94 -5.56
N THR A 136 16.80 -3.10 -6.06
CA THR A 136 17.96 -2.62 -5.29
C THR A 136 17.59 -1.58 -4.23
N ALA A 137 16.54 -0.79 -4.45
CA ALA A 137 16.07 0.22 -3.51
C ALA A 137 15.34 -0.36 -2.28
N ILE A 138 14.93 -1.63 -2.33
CA ILE A 138 14.29 -2.31 -1.20
C ILE A 138 15.36 -2.81 -0.23
N PRO A 139 15.30 -2.43 1.07
CA PRO A 139 16.24 -2.90 2.09
C PRO A 139 15.94 -4.35 2.49
N TRP A 140 16.32 -5.30 1.65
CA TRP A 140 16.17 -6.72 1.92
C TRP A 140 16.98 -7.15 3.16
N PRO A 141 16.64 -8.26 3.83
CA PRO A 141 17.42 -8.76 4.96
C PRO A 141 18.90 -9.05 4.62
N PHE A 142 19.17 -9.35 3.36
CA PHE A 142 20.51 -9.63 2.84
C PHE A 142 21.20 -8.39 2.24
N SER A 143 20.58 -7.21 2.30
CA SER A 143 21.18 -5.99 1.75
C SER A 143 22.34 -5.51 2.65
N PRO A 144 23.52 -5.22 2.09
CA PRO A 144 24.69 -4.79 2.87
C PRO A 144 24.57 -3.34 3.38
N LEU A 145 23.69 -2.53 2.79
CA LEU A 145 23.54 -1.11 3.13
C LEU A 145 22.52 -0.86 4.25
N SER A 146 21.45 -1.65 4.27
CA SER A 146 20.41 -1.60 5.30
C SER A 146 19.62 -2.89 5.26
N ASN A 147 19.62 -3.64 6.36
CA ASN A 147 18.89 -4.90 6.47
C ASN A 147 17.60 -4.74 7.27
N ARG A 148 16.50 -5.24 6.72
CA ARG A 148 15.21 -5.29 7.43
C ARG A 148 14.52 -6.62 7.12
N PRO A 149 13.75 -7.19 8.08
CA PRO A 149 12.97 -8.39 7.82
C PRO A 149 11.97 -8.17 6.67
N TYR A 150 11.69 -9.21 5.88
CA TYR A 150 10.80 -9.14 4.71
C TYR A 150 9.43 -8.52 5.01
N PHE A 151 8.88 -8.85 6.18
CA PHE A 151 7.65 -8.29 6.72
C PHE A 151 7.92 -7.63 8.07
N ARG A 152 7.84 -6.29 8.11
CA ARG A 152 7.90 -5.52 9.37
C ARG A 152 6.72 -5.84 10.32
N THR A 153 5.71 -6.50 9.78
CA THR A 153 4.46 -6.85 10.46
C THR A 153 4.66 -7.89 11.54
N PHE A 154 5.67 -8.77 11.49
CA PHE A 154 5.72 -9.92 12.41
C PHE A 154 5.97 -9.52 13.88
N LEU A 155 6.95 -8.66 14.15
CA LEU A 155 7.23 -8.15 15.52
C LEU A 155 6.18 -7.17 16.04
N ILE A 156 5.44 -6.50 15.15
CA ILE A 156 4.36 -5.59 15.54
C ILE A 156 3.07 -6.38 15.76
N MET A 157 2.75 -7.37 14.92
CA MET A 157 1.53 -8.19 15.03
C MET A 157 1.48 -8.99 16.33
N GLU A 158 2.61 -9.50 16.83
CA GLU A 158 2.63 -10.17 18.13
C GLU A 158 2.07 -9.25 19.22
N LYS A 159 2.41 -7.95 19.22
CA LYS A 159 1.83 -6.95 20.12
C LYS A 159 0.35 -6.68 19.85
N TYR A 160 -0.11 -6.76 18.60
CA TYR A 160 -1.53 -6.61 18.25
C TYR A 160 -2.38 -7.82 18.65
N PHE A 161 -1.83 -9.03 18.67
CA PHE A 161 -2.55 -10.23 19.10
C PHE A 161 -2.51 -10.46 20.62
N THR A 162 -1.46 -9.97 21.28
CA THR A 162 -1.26 -10.13 22.73
C THR A 162 -1.97 -9.08 23.57
N THR A 163 -2.09 -7.84 23.08
CA THR A 163 -2.73 -6.74 23.83
C THR A 163 -4.21 -6.59 23.49
N THR A 164 -5.02 -6.20 24.48
CA THR A 164 -6.47 -5.93 24.37
C THR A 164 -6.75 -4.80 23.38
N THR A 165 -6.03 -3.68 23.51
CA THR A 165 -6.09 -2.53 22.60
C THR A 165 -5.58 -2.85 21.20
N GLY A 166 -4.56 -3.72 21.07
CA GLY A 166 -4.05 -4.22 19.80
C GLY A 166 -5.09 -5.02 19.00
N ARG A 167 -5.79 -5.94 19.67
CA ARG A 167 -6.85 -6.75 19.05
C ARG A 167 -8.01 -5.88 18.58
N LEU A 168 -8.35 -4.85 19.37
CA LEU A 168 -9.37 -3.88 18.98
C LEU A 168 -8.97 -3.07 17.74
N ARG A 169 -7.71 -2.62 17.64
CA ARG A 169 -7.21 -1.93 16.44
C ARG A 169 -7.26 -2.82 15.19
N LEU A 170 -6.99 -4.12 15.34
CA LEU A 170 -7.09 -5.06 14.24
C LEU A 170 -8.53 -5.25 13.78
N LEU A 171 -9.47 -5.41 14.72
CA LEU A 171 -10.90 -5.45 14.43
C LEU A 171 -11.40 -4.14 13.78
N ALA A 172 -10.91 -2.98 14.23
CA ALA A 172 -11.24 -1.68 13.64
C ALA A 172 -10.81 -1.59 12.16
N LEU A 173 -9.63 -2.12 11.83
CA LEU A 173 -9.15 -2.17 10.44
C LEU A 173 -9.99 -3.11 9.60
N LEU A 174 -10.29 -4.32 10.09
CA LEU A 174 -11.11 -5.29 9.37
C LEU A 174 -12.52 -4.77 9.12
N GLU A 175 -13.14 -4.18 10.13
CA GLU A 175 -14.43 -3.51 10.04
C GLU A 175 -14.37 -2.37 9.02
N GLY A 176 -13.39 -1.48 9.13
CA GLY A 176 -13.23 -0.36 8.20
C GLY A 176 -13.05 -0.79 6.74
N PHE A 177 -12.24 -1.83 6.48
CA PHE A 177 -12.11 -2.39 5.13
C PHE A 177 -13.41 -3.02 4.63
N SER A 178 -14.12 -3.76 5.49
CA SER A 178 -15.40 -4.37 5.13
C SER A 178 -16.46 -3.32 4.78
N LEU A 179 -16.50 -2.19 5.50
CA LEU A 179 -17.38 -1.06 5.22
C LEU A 179 -17.04 -0.39 3.89
N LEU A 180 -15.75 -0.16 3.62
CA LEU A 180 -15.30 0.44 2.36
C LEU A 180 -15.66 -0.44 1.16
N ILE A 181 -15.46 -1.76 1.27
CA ILE A 181 -15.84 -2.71 0.21
C ILE A 181 -17.36 -2.72 0.03
N LEU A 182 -18.13 -2.73 1.12
CA LEU A 182 -19.58 -2.71 1.05
C LEU A 182 -20.10 -1.45 0.36
N VAL A 183 -19.65 -0.26 0.79
CA VAL A 183 -20.17 1.03 0.35
C VAL A 183 -19.66 1.43 -1.03
N PHE A 184 -18.37 1.25 -1.33
CA PHE A 184 -17.78 1.73 -2.58
C PHE A 184 -17.73 0.68 -3.70
N ILE A 185 -17.93 -0.61 -3.38
CA ILE A 185 -17.91 -1.69 -4.38
C ILE A 185 -19.26 -2.36 -4.45
N ALA A 186 -19.72 -2.98 -3.36
CA ALA A 186 -20.90 -3.83 -3.40
C ALA A 186 -22.20 -3.04 -3.68
N VAL A 187 -22.39 -1.89 -3.02
CA VAL A 187 -23.57 -1.03 -3.23
C VAL A 187 -23.64 -0.47 -4.67
N PRO A 188 -22.57 0.12 -5.25
CA PRO A 188 -22.55 0.52 -6.65
C PRO A 188 -22.80 -0.65 -7.60
N LEU A 189 -22.27 -1.84 -7.33
CA LEU A 189 -22.50 -3.01 -8.17
C LEU A 189 -23.98 -3.43 -8.19
N LYS A 190 -24.66 -3.35 -7.04
CA LYS A 190 -26.09 -3.64 -6.92
C LYS A 190 -26.94 -2.66 -7.71
N TYR A 191 -26.69 -1.36 -7.60
CA TYR A 191 -27.59 -0.35 -8.20
C TYR A 191 -27.22 0.03 -9.64
N ILE A 192 -25.94 0.05 -10.00
CA ILE A 192 -25.49 0.43 -11.35
C ILE A 192 -25.52 -0.79 -12.29
N PHE A 193 -25.00 -1.92 -11.83
CA PHE A 193 -24.86 -3.14 -12.64
C PHE A 193 -25.98 -4.15 -12.39
N HIS A 194 -26.98 -3.80 -11.57
CA HIS A 194 -28.14 -4.64 -11.23
C HIS A 194 -27.76 -6.04 -10.72
N ASN A 195 -26.55 -6.20 -10.16
CA ASN A 195 -26.05 -7.48 -9.64
C ASN A 195 -25.98 -7.43 -8.10
N PRO A 196 -26.91 -8.09 -7.39
CA PRO A 196 -26.96 -8.04 -5.93
C PRO A 196 -26.01 -9.03 -5.21
N ASP A 197 -25.32 -9.91 -5.93
CA ASP A 197 -24.57 -11.04 -5.33
C ASP A 197 -23.50 -10.56 -4.33
N TRP A 198 -22.78 -9.48 -4.68
CA TRP A 198 -21.73 -8.92 -3.82
C TRP A 198 -22.27 -8.36 -2.52
N VAL A 199 -23.43 -7.69 -2.54
CA VAL A 199 -24.06 -7.18 -1.31
C VAL A 199 -24.56 -8.33 -0.46
N ARG A 200 -25.08 -9.40 -1.09
CA ARG A 200 -25.59 -10.59 -0.39
C ARG A 200 -24.51 -11.33 0.39
N HIS A 201 -23.27 -11.35 -0.11
CA HIS A 201 -22.14 -11.96 0.59
C HIS A 201 -21.41 -11.00 1.53
N ILE A 202 -21.09 -9.78 1.08
CA ILE A 202 -20.29 -8.83 1.86
C ILE A 202 -21.12 -8.18 2.99
N GLY A 203 -22.42 -7.97 2.79
CA GLY A 203 -23.31 -7.37 3.78
C GLY A 203 -23.31 -8.12 5.11
N PRO A 204 -23.63 -9.43 5.14
CA PRO A 204 -23.58 -10.23 6.37
C PRO A 204 -22.19 -10.29 6.99
N VAL A 205 -21.13 -10.40 6.18
CA VAL A 205 -19.74 -10.42 6.68
C VAL A 205 -19.40 -9.11 7.39
N HIS A 206 -19.74 -7.98 6.79
CA HIS A 206 -19.59 -6.66 7.41
C HIS A 206 -20.42 -6.55 8.69
N GLY A 207 -21.68 -6.98 8.68
CA GLY A 207 -22.55 -6.95 9.87
C GLY A 207 -21.98 -7.73 11.05
N VAL A 208 -21.41 -8.92 10.82
CA VAL A 208 -20.74 -9.70 11.86
C VAL A 208 -19.49 -8.98 12.38
N LEU A 209 -18.65 -8.45 11.49
CA LEU A 209 -17.45 -7.70 11.87
C LEU A 209 -17.79 -6.42 12.67
N PHE A 210 -18.87 -5.74 12.29
CA PHE A 210 -19.38 -4.55 12.97
C PHE A 210 -19.83 -4.88 14.40
N LEU A 211 -20.62 -5.94 14.59
CA LEU A 211 -21.04 -6.37 15.93
C LEU A 211 -19.85 -6.80 16.80
N LEU A 212 -18.91 -7.56 16.22
CA LEU A 212 -17.67 -7.96 16.91
C LEU A 212 -16.85 -6.74 17.32
N PHE A 213 -16.76 -5.72 16.46
CA PHE A 213 -16.07 -4.48 16.76
C PHE A 213 -16.74 -3.70 17.90
N ILE A 214 -18.07 -3.53 17.87
CA ILE A 214 -18.82 -2.86 18.94
C ILE A 214 -18.60 -3.57 20.28
N PHE A 215 -18.79 -4.88 20.32
CA PHE A 215 -18.64 -5.66 21.55
C PHE A 215 -17.23 -5.52 22.14
N ASN A 216 -16.20 -5.63 21.29
CA ASN A 216 -14.81 -5.47 21.74
C ASN A 216 -14.50 -4.03 22.14
N THR A 217 -15.09 -3.02 21.48
CA THR A 217 -14.92 -1.60 21.85
C THR A 217 -15.46 -1.34 23.25
N LEU A 218 -16.67 -1.85 23.55
CA LEU A 218 -17.27 -1.71 24.87
C LEU A 218 -16.46 -2.46 25.93
N ARG A 219 -16.04 -3.70 25.63
CA ARG A 219 -15.21 -4.51 26.54
C ARG A 219 -13.89 -3.81 26.89
N VAL A 220 -13.15 -3.34 25.88
CA VAL A 220 -11.89 -2.62 26.09
C VAL A 220 -12.13 -1.27 26.76
N GLY A 221 -13.25 -0.60 26.46
CA GLY A 221 -13.63 0.64 27.14
C GLY A 221 -13.84 0.45 28.65
N VAL A 222 -14.36 -0.70 29.08
CA VAL A 222 -14.47 -1.05 30.51
C VAL A 222 -13.10 -1.43 31.08
N GLU A 223 -12.35 -2.30 30.39
CA GLU A 223 -11.04 -2.82 30.85
C GLU A 223 -9.99 -1.71 31.01
N GLU A 224 -9.99 -0.72 30.11
CA GLU A 224 -9.07 0.42 30.10
C GLU A 224 -9.67 1.68 30.76
N ASN A 225 -10.82 1.56 31.43
CA ASN A 225 -11.51 2.67 32.12
C ASN A 225 -11.72 3.93 31.25
N TRP A 226 -12.14 3.75 30.00
CA TRP A 226 -12.42 4.88 29.10
C TRP A 226 -13.64 5.66 29.56
N LYS A 227 -13.48 6.98 29.64
CA LYS A 227 -14.62 7.89 29.84
C LYS A 227 -15.51 7.86 28.61
N PHE A 228 -16.75 7.42 28.79
CA PHE A 228 -17.72 7.26 27.70
C PHE A 228 -17.88 8.54 26.87
N LYS A 229 -17.99 9.70 27.54
CA LYS A 229 -18.17 11.03 26.93
C LYS A 229 -16.96 11.57 26.16
N GLU A 230 -15.78 10.99 26.36
CA GLU A 230 -14.55 11.49 25.72
C GLU A 230 -14.09 10.57 24.58
N THR A 231 -14.19 9.26 24.77
CA THR A 231 -13.54 8.27 23.90
C THR A 231 -14.53 7.29 23.26
N THR A 232 -15.32 6.58 24.05
CA THR A 232 -16.13 5.44 23.58
C THR A 232 -17.15 5.85 22.50
N TRP A 233 -17.86 6.96 22.68
CA TRP A 233 -18.85 7.41 21.69
C TRP A 233 -18.22 7.78 20.35
N LYS A 234 -17.01 8.38 20.36
CA LYS A 234 -16.30 8.77 19.13
C LYS A 234 -15.88 7.54 18.33
N VAL A 235 -15.44 6.49 19.01
CA VAL A 235 -15.04 5.22 18.39
C VAL A 235 -16.24 4.52 17.76
N LEU A 236 -17.40 4.52 18.43
CA LEU A 236 -18.64 3.93 17.91
C LEU A 236 -19.21 4.70 16.73
N ILE A 237 -19.11 6.03 16.71
CA ILE A 237 -19.54 6.81 15.53
C ILE A 237 -18.55 6.63 14.38
N ALA A 238 -17.26 6.51 14.68
CA ALA A 238 -16.22 6.33 13.68
C ALA A 238 -16.39 5.05 12.85
N CYS A 239 -17.04 3.99 13.37
CA CYS A 239 -17.33 2.79 12.56
C CYS A 239 -18.55 2.89 11.64
N ILE A 240 -19.39 3.91 11.80
CA ILE A 240 -20.53 4.12 10.90
C ILE A 240 -20.12 4.98 9.70
N ILE A 241 -19.14 5.85 9.89
CA ILE A 241 -18.67 6.78 8.85
C ILE A 241 -17.59 6.10 8.01
N PRO A 242 -17.71 6.06 6.67
CA PRO A 242 -16.64 5.59 5.81
C PRO A 242 -15.32 6.31 6.11
N PHE A 243 -14.23 5.55 6.23
CA PHE A 243 -12.90 6.02 6.69
C PHE A 243 -12.78 6.43 8.16
N GLY A 244 -13.87 6.48 8.94
CA GLY A 244 -13.85 6.94 10.33
C GLY A 244 -12.99 6.08 11.25
N THR A 245 -13.03 4.76 11.13
CA THR A 245 -12.19 3.83 11.92
C THR A 245 -10.70 3.98 11.66
N PHE A 246 -10.31 4.51 10.50
CA PHE A 246 -8.89 4.78 10.18
C PHE A 246 -8.39 6.11 10.78
N LEU A 247 -9.31 7.06 11.02
CA LEU A 247 -9.02 8.35 11.63
C LEU A 247 -9.06 8.30 13.16
N CYS A 248 -9.89 7.42 13.72
CA CYS A 248 -10.01 7.25 15.16
C CYS A 248 -8.75 6.56 15.72
N ARG A 249 -7.99 7.29 16.53
CA ARG A 249 -6.77 6.79 17.15
C ARG A 249 -7.12 6.10 18.47
N LEU A 250 -7.42 4.80 18.39
CA LEU A 250 -7.39 3.86 19.51
C LEU A 250 -5.96 3.67 20.02
#